data_AF-A0A1L8Q4G7-F1
#
_entry.id   AF-A0A1L8Q4G7-F1
#
_cell.length_a   1.000
_cell.length_b   1.000
_cell.length_c   1.000
_cell.angle_alpha   90.00
_cell.angle_beta   90.00
_cell.angle_gamma   90.00
#
_symmetry.space_group_name_H-M   'P 1'
#
loop_
_entity.id
_entity.type
_entity.pdbx_description
1 polymer ?
#
loop_
_entity_poly.entity_id
_entity_poly.type
_entity_poly.pdbx_seq_one_letter_code
_entity_poly.pdbx_strand_id
1 'polypeptide(L)'
;MDKSFMKQQRFSFRKMKVGLASVAILFAFAQVGQVSADETTQPASTSAETVKKTEANKSAVEAAVAEIKADEAKPVVNQSDAKPGELVDVSKKVSPIDVKERQEGDQKIHEETATVEVTKTEVAPVKSEELPAPKTETTESTVSGKDEDGNSYTQYERVDKTTTVEIKKATRTISKSNSADIVFVVDRSASMSRTIDTVRNNINEFARNLAKDGVAARFGLATFSDEVYGRIGGLADEGTILTKFNESYFTSDPAELEKALAGIKLAHGGDFPETSTPALTQIVSTYDWSKSPKNKKFVVLLTDAPMKEDPSIPTMANTLASLKAAKIERIVATSTGTDISYKDFASEGRLMNIDRNLADSLTKDATTWIVETVTEGHNYKVTKDNYQFYLERRTTLPIAQTGSATPTTTVPVATAYKKEVAKLPDTGSNDTANYGIVGLGLLMAGLGLTVSNRKSKEQ
;
A
#
# COMPACT_ATOMS: atom_id res chain seq x y z
N MET A 1 -57.14 -20.80 -26.54
CA MET A 1 -55.76 -20.80 -26.02
C MET A 1 -55.79 -20.28 -24.61
N ASP A 2 -55.58 -21.18 -23.66
CA ASP A 2 -55.50 -20.93 -22.22
C ASP A 2 -54.40 -19.93 -21.84
N LYS A 3 -54.73 -19.01 -20.93
CA LYS A 3 -53.77 -18.41 -19.97
C LYS A 3 -54.48 -18.10 -18.66
N SER A 4 -54.69 -19.15 -17.85
CA SER A 4 -54.70 -19.02 -16.39
C SER A 4 -53.24 -18.90 -15.93
N PHE A 5 -52.88 -17.89 -15.12
CA PHE A 5 -51.78 -17.94 -14.13
C PHE A 5 -51.82 -16.60 -13.35
N MET A 6 -52.49 -16.59 -12.19
CA MET A 6 -51.89 -16.62 -10.84
C MET A 6 -51.59 -15.23 -10.25
N LYS A 7 -52.45 -14.87 -9.29
CA LYS A 7 -52.27 -13.84 -8.26
C LYS A 7 -50.85 -13.86 -7.68
N GLN A 8 -50.22 -12.69 -7.59
CA GLN A 8 -49.06 -12.47 -6.72
C GLN A 8 -49.42 -12.85 -5.27
N GLN A 9 -48.94 -13.99 -4.80
CA GLN A 9 -48.86 -14.28 -3.39
C GLN A 9 -47.72 -13.44 -2.80
N ARG A 10 -48.10 -12.44 -1.99
CA ARG A 10 -47.16 -11.79 -1.08
C ARG A 10 -46.65 -12.85 -0.11
N PHE A 11 -45.39 -13.24 -0.23
CA PHE A 11 -44.72 -14.07 0.77
C PHE A 11 -44.63 -13.28 2.08
N SER A 12 -45.51 -13.62 3.00
CA SER A 12 -45.47 -13.20 4.39
C SER A 12 -44.34 -13.97 5.09
N PHE A 13 -43.29 -13.27 5.53
CA PHE A 13 -42.23 -13.81 6.41
C PHE A 13 -42.72 -14.14 7.83
N ARG A 14 -44.04 -14.09 8.09
CA ARG A 14 -44.62 -14.53 9.34
C ARG A 14 -44.60 -16.06 9.37
N LYS A 15 -43.69 -16.61 10.20
CA LYS A 15 -43.53 -18.02 10.63
C LYS A 15 -42.31 -18.76 10.06
N MET A 16 -41.10 -18.24 10.30
CA MET A 16 -40.00 -19.11 10.71
C MET A 16 -39.90 -19.05 12.23
N LYS A 17 -40.30 -20.14 12.90
CA LYS A 17 -40.02 -20.34 14.33
C LYS A 17 -38.54 -20.68 14.46
N VAL A 18 -37.70 -19.65 14.53
CA VAL A 18 -36.30 -19.81 14.93
C VAL A 18 -36.33 -19.81 16.46
N GLY A 19 -36.14 -20.97 17.07
CA GLY A 19 -35.99 -21.04 18.52
C GLY A 19 -34.82 -20.13 18.94
N LEU A 20 -35.03 -19.32 19.97
CA LEU A 20 -34.19 -18.21 20.43
C LEU A 20 -32.74 -18.56 20.86
N ALA A 21 -32.23 -19.76 20.53
CA ALA A 21 -30.87 -20.20 20.79
C ALA A 21 -29.88 -19.74 19.70
N SER A 22 -30.33 -19.63 18.45
CA SER A 22 -29.47 -19.37 17.28
C SER A 22 -28.99 -17.91 17.12
N VAL A 23 -28.85 -17.16 18.20
CA VAL A 23 -28.72 -15.68 18.15
C VAL A 23 -27.35 -15.21 18.64
N ALA A 24 -26.69 -15.86 19.60
CA ALA A 24 -25.53 -15.24 20.27
C ALA A 24 -24.29 -15.13 19.36
N ILE A 25 -23.89 -16.23 18.71
CA ILE A 25 -22.74 -16.23 17.80
C ILE A 25 -23.15 -15.61 16.43
N LEU A 26 -24.36 -15.92 15.95
CA LEU A 26 -24.91 -15.37 14.70
C LEU A 26 -25.11 -13.83 14.71
N PHE A 27 -25.63 -13.24 15.80
CA PHE A 27 -25.74 -11.76 15.91
C PHE A 27 -24.39 -11.09 16.15
N ALA A 28 -23.46 -11.77 16.84
CA ALA A 28 -22.10 -11.27 17.00
C ALA A 28 -21.38 -11.08 15.65
N PHE A 29 -21.67 -11.93 14.65
CA PHE A 29 -21.12 -11.84 13.30
C PHE A 29 -21.97 -11.00 12.32
N ALA A 30 -23.30 -10.94 12.47
CA ALA A 30 -24.19 -10.20 11.57
C ALA A 30 -24.08 -8.66 11.70
N GLN A 31 -23.65 -8.12 12.85
CA GLN A 31 -23.43 -6.67 13.03
C GLN A 31 -22.08 -6.16 12.48
N VAL A 32 -21.30 -7.00 11.79
CA VAL A 32 -19.89 -6.71 11.46
C VAL A 32 -19.62 -6.66 9.95
N GLY A 33 -20.66 -6.80 9.13
CA GLY A 33 -20.57 -6.63 7.69
C GLY A 33 -21.06 -5.25 7.26
N GLN A 34 -20.20 -4.23 7.32
CA GLN A 34 -20.15 -2.99 6.51
C GLN A 34 -19.45 -1.88 7.32
N VAL A 35 -18.15 -1.74 7.12
CA VAL A 35 -17.48 -0.43 7.26
C VAL A 35 -16.66 -0.25 6.00
N SER A 36 -17.34 0.19 4.94
CA SER A 36 -16.69 0.98 3.90
C SER A 36 -16.57 2.40 4.45
N ALA A 37 -15.38 2.98 4.34
CA ALA A 37 -15.15 4.37 4.67
C ALA A 37 -15.84 5.27 3.65
N ASP A 38 -17.10 5.66 3.92
CA ASP A 38 -17.58 7.04 3.79
C ASP A 38 -19.02 7.15 4.31
N GLU A 39 -19.43 8.38 4.63
CA GLU A 39 -20.76 8.83 5.09
C GLU A 39 -21.09 8.76 6.59
N THR A 40 -20.94 9.92 7.21
CA THR A 40 -21.67 10.42 8.37
C THR A 40 -23.18 10.49 8.12
N THR A 41 -24.02 9.78 8.90
CA THR A 41 -25.25 10.35 9.52
C THR A 41 -25.96 9.42 10.52
N GLN A 42 -26.12 9.93 11.75
CA GLN A 42 -27.19 9.82 12.76
C GLN A 42 -27.90 8.49 13.11
N PRO A 43 -28.07 8.14 14.41
CA PRO A 43 -28.63 6.85 14.85
C PRO A 43 -30.16 6.83 14.84
N ALA A 44 -30.75 5.76 14.29
CA ALA A 44 -32.17 5.45 14.45
C ALA A 44 -32.37 4.53 15.68
N SER A 45 -33.27 4.96 16.57
CA SER A 45 -33.65 4.28 17.81
C SER A 45 -34.03 2.81 17.64
N THR A 46 -33.38 1.94 18.41
CA THR A 46 -33.88 0.61 18.75
C THR A 46 -34.51 0.64 20.14
N SER A 47 -35.76 0.21 20.19
CA SER A 47 -36.56 0.04 21.40
C SER A 47 -35.88 -0.96 22.34
N ALA A 48 -35.48 -0.49 23.51
CA ALA A 48 -34.93 -1.30 24.58
C ALA A 48 -36.08 -2.06 25.28
N GLU A 49 -36.02 -3.39 25.28
CA GLU A 49 -36.73 -4.20 26.26
C GLU A 49 -35.71 -4.65 27.31
N THR A 50 -35.81 -4.01 28.48
CA THR A 50 -34.95 -4.18 29.65
C THR A 50 -35.14 -5.56 30.28
N VAL A 51 -34.21 -6.47 30.02
CA VAL A 51 -33.96 -7.60 30.91
C VAL A 51 -33.08 -7.09 32.06
N LYS A 52 -33.60 -7.14 33.29
CA LYS A 52 -32.85 -6.78 34.51
C LYS A 52 -31.60 -7.68 34.63
N LYS A 53 -30.43 -7.11 34.33
CA LYS A 53 -29.11 -7.71 34.49
C LYS A 53 -28.71 -7.57 35.96
N THR A 54 -28.75 -8.67 36.72
CA THR A 54 -28.13 -8.71 38.05
C THR A 54 -26.61 -8.74 37.86
N GLU A 55 -25.87 -7.90 38.59
CA GLU A 55 -24.42 -7.78 38.54
C GLU A 55 -23.70 -9.08 38.98
N ALA A 56 -23.51 -10.03 38.07
CA ALA A 56 -22.42 -11.02 38.11
C ALA A 56 -22.34 -11.75 36.76
N ASN A 57 -21.16 -11.72 36.14
CA ASN A 57 -20.72 -12.42 34.92
C ASN A 57 -21.10 -11.75 33.58
N LYS A 58 -20.13 -11.02 33.00
CA LYS A 58 -20.14 -10.66 31.57
C LYS A 58 -20.01 -11.95 30.74
N SER A 59 -20.75 -12.06 29.64
CA SER A 59 -20.65 -13.21 28.72
C SER A 59 -19.23 -13.32 28.15
N ALA A 60 -18.69 -14.54 28.13
CA ALA A 60 -17.37 -14.82 27.56
C ALA A 60 -17.36 -14.53 26.05
N VAL A 61 -18.46 -14.86 25.37
CA VAL A 61 -18.63 -14.54 23.93
C VAL A 61 -18.70 -13.03 23.71
N GLU A 62 -19.50 -12.29 24.51
CA GLU A 62 -19.59 -10.83 24.41
C GLU A 62 -18.23 -10.15 24.59
N ALA A 63 -17.42 -10.61 25.55
CA ALA A 63 -16.10 -10.06 25.82
C ALA A 63 -15.13 -10.27 24.66
N ALA A 64 -15.05 -11.50 24.13
CA ALA A 64 -14.18 -11.82 23.00
C ALA A 64 -14.59 -11.07 21.71
N VAL A 65 -15.89 -10.92 21.47
CA VAL A 65 -16.41 -10.15 20.33
C VAL A 65 -16.05 -8.66 20.45
N ALA A 66 -16.12 -8.10 21.65
CA ALA A 66 -15.72 -6.71 21.88
C ALA A 66 -14.21 -6.50 21.64
N GLU A 67 -13.38 -7.46 22.04
CA GLU A 67 -11.94 -7.44 21.79
C GLU A 67 -11.62 -7.49 20.29
N ILE A 68 -12.23 -8.43 19.55
CA ILE A 68 -12.06 -8.54 18.09
C ILE A 68 -12.45 -7.23 17.40
N LYS A 69 -13.57 -6.61 17.79
CA LYS A 69 -14.01 -5.32 17.24
C LYS A 69 -13.01 -4.20 17.54
N ALA A 70 -12.44 -4.18 18.74
CA ALA A 70 -11.43 -3.19 19.11
C ALA A 70 -10.13 -3.35 18.30
N ASP A 71 -9.74 -4.58 17.98
CA ASP A 71 -8.59 -4.86 17.13
C ASP A 71 -8.80 -4.40 15.67
N GLU A 72 -9.99 -4.62 15.11
CA GLU A 72 -10.33 -4.17 13.75
C GLU A 72 -10.41 -2.64 13.63
N ALA A 73 -10.73 -1.94 14.72
CA ALA A 73 -10.83 -0.48 14.74
C ALA A 73 -9.46 0.23 14.86
N LYS A 74 -8.35 -0.52 14.99
CA LYS A 74 -7.01 0.08 15.12
C LYS A 74 -6.60 0.74 13.80
N PRO A 75 -6.08 1.99 13.82
CA PRO A 75 -5.64 2.66 12.61
C PRO A 75 -4.43 1.94 12.01
N VAL A 76 -4.43 1.79 10.69
CA VAL A 76 -3.31 1.24 9.93
C VAL A 76 -2.58 2.35 9.18
N VAL A 77 -1.26 2.23 9.09
CA VAL A 77 -0.39 3.14 8.34
C VAL A 77 -0.09 2.54 6.97
N ASN A 78 0.01 3.40 5.96
CA ASN A 78 0.46 2.97 4.63
C ASN A 78 1.81 2.26 4.73
N GLN A 79 1.87 1.07 4.13
CA GLN A 79 3.05 0.21 4.17
C GLN A 79 4.32 0.89 3.62
N SER A 80 4.19 1.92 2.77
CA SER A 80 5.29 2.75 2.25
C SER A 80 5.95 3.62 3.33
N ASP A 81 5.17 4.14 4.26
CA ASP A 81 5.58 5.19 5.19
C ASP A 81 5.72 4.68 6.63
N ALA A 82 5.32 3.43 6.87
CA ALA A 82 5.29 2.81 8.18
C ALA A 82 6.68 2.65 8.81
N LYS A 83 6.80 3.06 10.07
CA LYS A 83 8.01 2.91 10.90
C LYS A 83 7.97 1.58 11.68
N PRO A 84 9.12 1.10 12.20
CA PRO A 84 9.15 -0.09 13.05
C PRO A 84 8.18 0.02 14.23
N GLY A 85 7.34 -1.00 14.41
CA GLY A 85 6.28 -1.05 15.43
C GLY A 85 4.92 -0.51 14.98
N GLU A 86 4.80 0.09 13.79
CA GLU A 86 3.52 0.56 13.27
C GLU A 86 2.73 -0.59 12.61
N LEU A 87 1.42 -0.57 12.84
CA LEU A 87 0.45 -1.52 12.29
C LEU A 87 0.13 -1.16 10.84
N VAL A 88 0.30 -2.11 9.92
CA VAL A 88 0.10 -1.90 8.48
C VAL A 88 -1.11 -2.63 7.91
N ASP A 89 -1.58 -3.67 8.61
CA ASP A 89 -2.76 -4.44 8.21
C ASP A 89 -3.41 -5.14 9.41
N VAL A 90 -4.73 -5.21 9.38
CA VAL A 90 -5.56 -6.04 10.27
C VAL A 90 -6.60 -6.73 9.42
N SER A 91 -6.62 -8.06 9.46
CA SER A 91 -7.59 -8.87 8.73
C SER A 91 -8.24 -9.91 9.64
N LYS A 92 -9.46 -10.33 9.27
CA LYS A 92 -10.24 -11.31 10.03
C LYS A 92 -10.75 -12.41 9.11
N LYS A 93 -10.71 -13.65 9.60
CA LYS A 93 -11.32 -14.83 8.98
C LYS A 93 -12.23 -15.53 9.97
N VAL A 94 -13.45 -15.84 9.57
CA VAL A 94 -14.47 -16.48 10.43
C VAL A 94 -14.88 -17.81 9.80
N SER A 95 -14.99 -18.87 10.60
CA SER A 95 -15.53 -20.15 10.13
C SER A 95 -17.06 -20.13 10.04
N PRO A 96 -17.68 -21.05 9.28
CA PRO A 96 -19.08 -21.40 9.49
C PRO A 96 -19.31 -21.82 10.95
N ILE A 97 -20.54 -21.60 11.43
CA ILE A 97 -20.97 -22.04 12.76
C ILE A 97 -21.47 -23.49 12.63
N ASP A 98 -20.88 -24.40 13.40
CA ASP A 98 -21.36 -25.77 13.53
C ASP A 98 -22.40 -25.82 14.66
N VAL A 99 -23.58 -26.35 14.36
CA VAL A 99 -24.72 -26.40 15.28
C VAL A 99 -25.15 -27.85 15.48
N LYS A 100 -25.27 -28.28 16.73
CA LYS A 100 -25.76 -29.61 17.11
C LYS A 100 -26.92 -29.49 18.07
N GLU A 101 -27.97 -30.27 17.82
CA GLU A 101 -29.10 -30.40 18.74
C GLU A 101 -29.24 -31.84 19.22
N ARG A 102 -29.50 -32.01 20.51
CA ARG A 102 -29.87 -33.31 21.10
C ARG A 102 -30.86 -33.13 22.24
N GLN A 103 -31.46 -34.23 22.68
CA GLN A 103 -32.35 -34.25 23.84
C GLN A 103 -31.93 -35.35 24.81
N GLU A 104 -31.78 -34.98 26.08
CA GLU A 104 -31.41 -35.88 27.18
C GLU A 104 -32.48 -35.76 28.27
N GLY A 105 -33.39 -36.73 28.33
CA GLY A 105 -34.54 -36.68 29.23
C GLY A 105 -35.47 -35.49 28.94
N ASP A 106 -35.67 -34.63 29.94
CA ASP A 106 -36.44 -33.39 29.85
C ASP A 106 -35.60 -32.19 29.38
N GLN A 107 -34.30 -32.37 29.11
CA GLN A 107 -33.42 -31.30 28.63
C GLN A 107 -33.24 -31.33 27.12
N LYS A 108 -33.59 -30.22 26.45
CA LYS A 108 -33.15 -29.95 25.08
C LYS A 108 -31.79 -29.25 25.13
N ILE A 109 -30.78 -29.83 24.47
CA ILE A 109 -29.41 -29.32 24.41
C ILE A 109 -29.13 -28.80 23.00
N HIS A 110 -28.60 -27.58 22.93
CA HIS A 110 -28.19 -26.91 21.71
C HIS A 110 -26.72 -26.49 21.86
N GLU A 111 -25.86 -26.93 20.95
CA GLU A 111 -24.43 -26.61 20.93
C GLU A 111 -24.09 -25.83 19.67
N GLU A 112 -23.29 -24.78 19.83
CA GLU A 112 -22.71 -24.01 18.73
C GLU A 112 -21.19 -23.95 18.89
N THR A 113 -20.46 -24.14 17.79
CA THR A 113 -19.02 -23.90 17.76
C THR A 113 -18.62 -23.09 16.52
N ALA A 114 -17.63 -22.21 16.68
CA ALA A 114 -17.08 -21.40 15.60
C ALA A 114 -15.64 -21.00 15.89
N THR A 115 -14.88 -20.64 14.85
CA THR A 115 -13.55 -20.05 14.99
C THR A 115 -13.44 -18.70 14.31
N VAL A 116 -12.62 -17.83 14.90
CA VAL A 116 -12.27 -16.52 14.34
C VAL A 116 -10.76 -16.35 14.44
N GLU A 117 -10.11 -16.08 13.31
CA GLU A 117 -8.71 -15.67 13.27
C GLU A 117 -8.63 -14.18 12.97
N VAL A 118 -7.96 -13.43 13.85
CA VAL A 118 -7.59 -12.03 13.63
C VAL A 118 -6.09 -11.98 13.38
N THR A 119 -5.69 -11.51 12.20
CA THR A 119 -4.27 -11.34 11.81
C THR A 119 -3.90 -9.88 11.85
N LYS A 120 -2.87 -9.53 12.63
CA LYS A 120 -2.31 -8.18 12.77
C LYS A 120 -0.89 -8.18 12.20
N THR A 121 -0.60 -7.26 11.29
CA THR A 121 0.72 -7.15 10.65
C THR A 121 1.37 -5.84 11.04
N GLU A 122 2.55 -5.91 11.65
CA GLU A 122 3.34 -4.76 12.09
C GLU A 122 4.73 -4.79 11.45
N VAL A 123 5.33 -3.63 11.22
CA VAL A 123 6.75 -3.56 10.82
C VAL A 123 7.59 -4.05 12.00
N ALA A 124 8.38 -5.12 11.81
CA ALA A 124 9.16 -5.69 12.90
C ALA A 124 10.26 -4.72 13.37
N PRO A 125 10.58 -4.70 14.68
CA PRO A 125 11.69 -3.93 15.21
C PRO A 125 13.04 -4.40 14.63
N VAL A 126 13.99 -3.46 14.48
CA VAL A 126 15.32 -3.70 13.89
C VAL A 126 16.15 -4.73 14.68
N LYS A 127 15.82 -4.93 15.96
CA LYS A 127 16.46 -5.93 16.82
C LYS A 127 15.65 -7.23 16.77
N SER A 128 16.33 -8.34 16.50
CA SER A 128 15.74 -9.68 16.59
C SER A 128 15.22 -9.92 18.01
N GLU A 129 13.92 -9.77 18.19
CA GLU A 129 13.23 -10.20 19.40
C GLU A 129 13.07 -11.72 19.35
N GLU A 130 13.33 -12.40 20.46
CA GLU A 130 13.02 -13.82 20.58
C GLU A 130 11.50 -13.97 20.49
N LEU A 131 11.03 -14.80 19.55
CA LEU A 131 9.60 -14.95 19.32
C LEU A 131 8.96 -15.62 20.54
N PRO A 132 7.86 -15.06 21.08
CA PRO A 132 7.17 -15.70 22.18
C PRO A 132 6.57 -17.04 21.73
N ALA A 133 6.60 -18.04 22.62
CA ALA A 133 5.90 -19.28 22.38
C ALA A 133 4.37 -19.04 22.26
N PRO A 134 3.64 -19.84 21.47
CA PRO A 134 2.19 -19.77 21.41
C PRO A 134 1.55 -19.81 22.80
N LYS A 135 0.57 -18.93 23.05
CA LYS A 135 -0.13 -18.83 24.34
C LYS A 135 -1.63 -19.01 24.12
N THR A 136 -2.26 -19.85 24.94
CA THR A 136 -3.72 -20.04 24.96
C THR A 136 -4.32 -19.55 26.26
N GLU A 137 -5.39 -18.76 26.16
CA GLU A 137 -6.18 -18.24 27.28
C GLU A 137 -7.63 -18.71 27.15
N THR A 138 -8.19 -19.29 28.21
CA THR A 138 -9.56 -19.80 28.24
C THR A 138 -10.43 -18.91 29.11
N THR A 139 -11.54 -18.42 28.56
CA THR A 139 -12.55 -17.65 29.29
C THR A 139 -13.86 -18.42 29.28
N GLU A 140 -14.44 -18.66 30.45
CA GLU A 140 -15.71 -19.36 30.60
C GLU A 140 -16.75 -18.48 31.29
N SER A 141 -18.01 -18.66 30.94
CA SER A 141 -19.12 -18.02 31.64
C SER A 141 -20.37 -18.92 31.65
N THR A 142 -21.25 -18.68 32.61
CA THR A 142 -22.53 -19.40 32.71
C THR A 142 -23.65 -18.41 32.94
N VAL A 143 -24.71 -18.53 32.14
CA VAL A 143 -25.88 -17.66 32.17
C VAL A 143 -27.13 -18.51 32.29
N SER A 144 -28.02 -18.20 33.22
CA SER A 144 -29.31 -18.88 33.34
C SER A 144 -30.45 -17.89 33.11
N GLY A 145 -31.56 -18.38 32.55
CA GLY A 145 -32.71 -17.55 32.22
C GLY A 145 -33.96 -18.37 31.91
N LYS A 146 -34.95 -17.71 31.30
CA LYS A 146 -36.14 -18.36 30.75
C LYS A 146 -36.28 -18.00 29.27
N ASP A 147 -36.67 -18.97 28.44
CA ASP A 147 -36.95 -18.72 27.03
C ASP A 147 -38.34 -18.07 26.81
N GLU A 148 -38.70 -17.80 25.57
CA GLU A 148 -39.99 -17.18 25.20
C GLU A 148 -41.20 -18.03 25.61
N ASP A 149 -41.02 -19.34 25.70
CA ASP A 149 -42.04 -20.31 26.11
C ASP A 149 -42.08 -20.45 27.65
N GLY A 150 -41.23 -19.73 28.38
CA GLY A 150 -41.15 -19.72 29.85
C GLY A 150 -40.34 -20.88 30.44
N ASN A 151 -39.70 -21.70 29.62
CA ASN A 151 -38.85 -22.81 30.04
C ASN A 151 -37.54 -22.28 30.59
N SER A 152 -37.07 -22.82 31.71
CA SER A 152 -35.76 -22.46 32.26
C SER A 152 -34.64 -23.00 31.39
N TYR A 153 -33.60 -22.19 31.17
CA TYR A 153 -32.37 -22.63 30.53
C TYR A 153 -31.13 -22.25 31.32
N THR A 154 -30.06 -23.01 31.09
CA THR A 154 -28.68 -22.67 31.47
C THR A 154 -27.80 -22.74 30.24
N GLN A 155 -27.01 -21.70 30.02
CA GLN A 155 -26.09 -21.52 28.91
C GLN A 155 -24.67 -21.49 29.45
N TYR A 156 -23.81 -22.35 28.92
CA TYR A 156 -22.39 -22.40 29.16
C TYR A 156 -21.68 -21.82 27.94
N GLU A 157 -20.75 -20.92 28.17
CA GLU A 157 -19.92 -20.35 27.14
C GLU A 157 -18.47 -20.57 27.49
N ARG A 158 -17.67 -20.94 26.49
CA ARG A 158 -16.23 -21.00 26.57
C ARG A 158 -15.63 -20.39 25.32
N VAL A 159 -14.60 -19.57 25.51
CA VAL A 159 -13.78 -19.03 24.44
C VAL A 159 -12.33 -19.36 24.73
N ASP A 160 -11.69 -20.09 23.82
CA ASP A 160 -10.25 -20.33 23.84
C ASP A 160 -9.58 -19.40 22.84
N LYS A 161 -8.74 -18.49 23.32
CA LYS A 161 -7.94 -17.60 22.47
C LYS A 161 -6.51 -18.11 22.42
N THR A 162 -6.01 -18.44 21.23
CA THR A 162 -4.61 -18.81 21.00
C THR A 162 -3.90 -17.71 20.20
N THR A 163 -2.88 -17.09 20.80
CA THR A 163 -2.04 -16.07 20.15
C THR A 163 -0.74 -16.69 19.65
N THR A 164 -0.41 -16.45 18.37
CA THR A 164 0.85 -16.84 17.74
C THR A 164 1.53 -15.65 17.09
N VAL A 165 2.87 -15.62 17.11
CA VAL A 165 3.68 -14.56 16.50
C VAL A 165 4.68 -15.17 15.54
N GLU A 166 4.68 -14.70 14.29
CA GLU A 166 5.62 -15.12 13.25
C GLU A 166 6.32 -13.90 12.63
N ILE A 167 7.57 -14.07 12.18
CA ILE A 167 8.28 -13.05 11.39
C ILE A 167 8.24 -13.45 9.92
N LYS A 168 7.62 -12.61 9.07
CA LYS A 168 7.65 -12.77 7.62
C LYS A 168 8.64 -11.79 7.00
N LYS A 169 9.60 -12.31 6.24
CA LYS A 169 10.51 -11.47 5.46
C LYS A 169 9.84 -11.07 4.15
N ALA A 170 9.75 -9.77 3.89
CA ALA A 170 9.30 -9.24 2.61
C ALA A 170 10.32 -8.24 2.07
N THR A 171 10.63 -8.35 0.78
CA THR A 171 11.50 -7.43 0.08
C THR A 171 10.67 -6.29 -0.49
N ARG A 172 10.97 -5.04 -0.10
CA ARG A 172 10.32 -3.82 -0.60
C ARG A 172 11.29 -3.03 -1.46
N THR A 173 10.92 -2.70 -2.69
CA THR A 173 11.66 -1.72 -3.50
C THR A 173 11.13 -0.32 -3.17
N ILE A 174 11.99 0.54 -2.61
CA ILE A 174 11.68 1.92 -2.27
C ILE A 174 12.42 2.83 -3.22
N SER A 175 11.71 3.74 -3.86
CA SER A 175 12.31 4.85 -4.58
C SER A 175 12.69 5.95 -3.58
N LYS A 176 13.97 6.08 -3.26
CA LYS A 176 14.49 7.25 -2.54
C LYS A 176 14.64 8.37 -3.56
N SER A 177 13.78 9.40 -3.44
CA SER A 177 13.92 10.64 -4.21
C SER A 177 15.20 11.34 -3.77
N ASN A 178 16.24 11.28 -4.61
CA ASN A 178 17.43 12.12 -4.44
C ASN A 178 17.20 13.46 -5.13
N SER A 179 17.76 14.51 -4.55
CA SER A 179 17.80 15.81 -5.20
C SER A 179 18.91 15.85 -6.26
N ALA A 180 18.73 16.66 -7.30
CA ALA A 180 19.72 16.86 -8.35
C ALA A 180 20.03 18.34 -8.60
N ASP A 181 21.30 18.63 -8.88
CA ASP A 181 21.72 19.88 -9.51
C ASP A 181 22.03 19.58 -10.98
N ILE A 182 21.39 20.30 -11.89
CA ILE A 182 21.50 20.09 -13.33
C ILE A 182 21.83 21.41 -13.98
N VAL A 183 23.01 21.52 -14.60
CA VAL A 183 23.41 22.72 -15.34
C VAL A 183 23.36 22.42 -16.84
N PHE A 184 22.56 23.19 -17.57
CA PHE A 184 22.55 23.18 -19.03
C PHE A 184 23.64 24.11 -19.55
N VAL A 185 24.52 23.58 -20.39
CA VAL A 185 25.61 24.33 -21.05
C VAL A 185 25.30 24.34 -22.54
N VAL A 186 24.76 25.45 -23.02
CA VAL A 186 24.13 25.55 -24.35
C VAL A 186 25.04 26.32 -25.31
N ASP A 187 25.38 25.67 -26.41
CA ASP A 187 25.99 26.33 -27.55
C ASP A 187 25.01 27.32 -28.17
N ARG A 188 25.49 28.55 -28.38
CA ARG A 188 24.73 29.64 -29.00
C ARG A 188 25.40 30.16 -30.26
N SER A 189 26.33 29.41 -30.87
CA SER A 189 26.91 29.74 -32.17
C SER A 189 25.84 29.85 -33.27
N ALA A 190 26.19 30.47 -34.40
CA ALA A 190 25.25 30.66 -35.50
C ALA A 190 24.75 29.34 -36.13
N SER A 191 25.54 28.26 -36.06
CA SER A 191 25.17 26.93 -36.57
C SER A 191 23.95 26.36 -35.82
N MET A 192 23.83 26.68 -34.53
CA MET A 192 22.70 26.30 -33.68
C MET A 192 21.37 26.96 -34.08
N SER A 193 21.34 27.89 -35.04
CA SER A 193 20.12 28.64 -35.45
C SER A 193 18.90 27.78 -35.77
N ARG A 194 19.10 26.57 -36.33
CA ARG A 194 17.99 25.65 -36.64
C ARG A 194 17.62 24.71 -35.47
N THR A 195 18.47 24.61 -34.46
CA THR A 195 18.38 23.60 -33.39
C THR A 195 18.07 24.23 -32.03
N ILE A 196 18.40 25.51 -31.82
CA ILE A 196 18.29 26.18 -30.53
C ILE A 196 16.85 26.21 -29.98
N ASP A 197 15.84 26.37 -30.84
CA ASP A 197 14.43 26.35 -30.41
C ASP A 197 14.01 24.94 -29.93
N THR A 198 14.46 23.91 -30.63
CA THR A 198 14.27 22.50 -30.21
C THR A 198 14.95 22.24 -28.87
N VAL A 199 16.17 22.75 -28.67
CA VAL A 199 16.89 22.66 -27.39
C VAL A 199 16.11 23.33 -26.26
N ARG A 200 15.64 24.57 -26.45
CA ARG A 200 14.82 25.29 -25.45
C ARG A 200 13.60 24.48 -25.06
N ASN A 201 12.85 24.00 -26.04
CA ASN A 201 11.64 23.21 -25.83
C ASN A 201 11.93 21.91 -25.06
N ASN A 202 12.98 21.19 -25.45
CA ASN A 202 13.37 19.95 -24.81
C ASN A 202 13.79 20.14 -23.35
N ILE A 203 14.58 21.18 -23.06
CA ILE A 203 14.99 21.49 -21.68
C ILE A 203 13.78 21.86 -20.82
N ASN A 204 12.88 22.69 -21.35
CA ASN A 204 11.65 23.09 -20.66
C ASN A 204 10.75 21.88 -20.35
N GLU A 205 10.57 20.99 -21.32
CA GLU A 205 9.80 19.76 -21.13
C GLU A 205 10.45 18.82 -20.10
N PHE A 206 11.76 18.63 -20.18
CA PHE A 206 12.51 17.84 -19.22
C PHE A 206 12.37 18.38 -17.78
N ALA A 207 12.55 19.68 -17.57
CA ALA A 207 12.41 20.30 -16.25
C ALA A 207 10.99 20.11 -15.68
N ARG A 208 9.96 20.25 -16.52
CA ARG A 208 8.56 19.99 -16.13
C ARG A 208 8.31 18.52 -15.81
N ASN A 209 8.89 17.60 -16.56
CA ASN A 209 8.74 16.17 -16.34
C ASN A 209 9.36 15.73 -15.00
N LEU A 210 10.54 16.23 -14.66
CA LEU A 210 11.14 15.95 -13.34
C LEU A 210 10.25 16.43 -12.18
N ALA A 211 9.69 17.63 -12.30
CA ALA A 211 8.77 18.16 -11.29
C ALA A 211 7.50 17.32 -11.18
N LYS A 212 6.93 16.89 -12.32
CA LYS A 212 5.77 16.00 -12.39
C LYS A 212 6.03 14.63 -11.76
N ASP A 213 7.24 14.11 -11.93
CA ASP A 213 7.67 12.82 -11.38
C ASP A 213 8.11 12.90 -9.89
N GLY A 214 7.97 14.07 -9.25
CA GLY A 214 8.31 14.27 -7.84
C GLY A 214 9.82 14.28 -7.57
N VAL A 215 10.65 14.52 -8.59
CA VAL A 215 12.09 14.63 -8.48
C VAL A 215 12.46 16.07 -8.14
N ALA A 216 13.10 16.27 -6.97
CA ALA A 216 13.58 17.58 -6.57
C ALA A 216 14.83 17.96 -7.37
N ALA A 217 14.75 19.02 -8.17
CA ALA A 217 15.88 19.49 -8.98
C ALA A 217 16.13 20.99 -8.82
N ARG A 218 17.40 21.37 -8.97
CA ARG A 218 17.85 22.74 -9.16
C ARG A 218 18.50 22.84 -10.54
N PHE A 219 18.15 23.88 -11.28
CA PHE A 219 18.56 24.10 -12.66
C PHE A 219 19.49 25.30 -12.77
N GLY A 220 20.58 25.13 -13.50
CA GLY A 220 21.50 26.20 -13.88
C GLY A 220 21.61 26.33 -15.40
N LEU A 221 22.06 27.48 -15.90
CA LEU A 221 22.22 27.74 -17.32
C LEU A 221 23.49 28.54 -17.62
N ALA A 222 24.39 27.94 -18.41
CA ALA A 222 25.51 28.64 -19.04
C ALA A 222 25.38 28.55 -20.57
N THR A 223 25.85 29.57 -21.28
CA THR A 223 25.91 29.56 -22.74
C THR A 223 27.30 29.92 -23.24
N PHE A 224 27.71 29.38 -24.38
CA PHE A 224 29.02 29.61 -24.96
C PHE A 224 28.96 29.69 -26.50
N SER A 225 29.99 30.29 -27.11
CA SER A 225 30.27 30.19 -28.55
C SER A 225 31.78 30.00 -28.73
N ASP A 226 32.46 30.78 -29.57
CA ASP A 226 33.90 30.73 -29.75
C ASP A 226 34.59 31.97 -29.20
N GLU A 227 34.97 31.92 -27.92
CA GLU A 227 35.67 33.03 -27.28
C GLU A 227 37.07 33.26 -27.84
N VAL A 228 37.70 32.27 -28.49
CA VAL A 228 39.00 32.45 -29.15
C VAL A 228 38.80 33.30 -30.40
N TYR A 229 37.82 32.97 -31.22
CA TYR A 229 37.41 33.77 -32.38
C TYR A 229 37.01 35.19 -31.95
N GLY A 230 36.18 35.31 -30.90
CA GLY A 230 35.75 36.61 -30.38
C GLY A 230 36.90 37.50 -29.93
N ARG A 231 37.90 36.94 -29.22
CA ARG A 231 39.12 37.69 -28.84
C ARG A 231 39.92 38.16 -30.05
N ILE A 232 40.09 37.31 -31.07
CA ILE A 232 40.85 37.65 -32.28
C ILE A 232 40.13 38.71 -33.10
N GLY A 233 38.80 38.59 -33.25
CA GLY A 233 37.95 39.49 -34.02
C GLY A 233 37.50 40.75 -33.30
N GLY A 234 37.80 40.89 -32.00
CA GLY A 234 37.31 41.99 -31.17
C GLY A 234 35.80 41.97 -30.92
N LEU A 235 35.18 40.78 -30.92
CA LEU A 235 33.75 40.58 -30.68
C LEU A 235 33.51 40.29 -29.20
N ALA A 236 32.72 41.14 -28.55
CA ALA A 236 32.42 41.02 -27.12
C ALA A 236 31.41 39.92 -26.78
N ASP A 237 30.64 39.44 -27.76
CA ASP A 237 29.49 38.55 -27.55
C ASP A 237 29.76 37.10 -27.98
N GLU A 238 31.01 36.62 -27.95
CA GLU A 238 31.34 35.20 -28.22
C GLU A 238 31.68 34.41 -26.93
N GLY A 239 31.89 35.12 -25.82
CA GLY A 239 32.34 34.55 -24.56
C GLY A 239 31.30 33.66 -23.85
N THR A 240 31.77 33.00 -22.79
CA THR A 240 30.91 32.31 -21.82
C THR A 240 30.00 33.31 -21.11
N ILE A 241 28.71 32.97 -21.01
CA ILE A 241 27.72 33.70 -20.21
C ILE A 241 27.17 32.73 -19.16
N LEU A 242 27.28 33.11 -17.88
CA LEU A 242 26.70 32.37 -16.77
C LEU A 242 25.40 33.05 -16.34
N THR A 243 24.28 32.33 -16.36
CA THR A 243 22.98 32.88 -15.97
C THR A 243 22.81 32.86 -14.46
N LYS A 244 22.54 34.03 -13.87
CA LYS A 244 22.23 34.15 -12.45
C LYS A 244 20.71 34.24 -12.26
N PHE A 245 20.18 33.42 -11.36
CA PHE A 245 18.79 33.40 -10.93
C PHE A 245 18.69 34.06 -9.57
N ASN A 246 18.30 35.34 -9.55
CA ASN A 246 18.29 36.18 -8.35
C ASN A 246 19.69 36.19 -7.67
N GLU A 247 19.81 35.59 -6.49
CA GLU A 247 21.06 35.55 -5.71
C GLU A 247 21.94 34.33 -5.98
N SER A 248 21.43 33.30 -6.68
CA SER A 248 22.10 32.01 -6.93
C SER A 248 22.34 31.77 -8.44
N TYR A 249 23.24 30.84 -8.79
CA TYR A 249 23.36 30.33 -10.16
C TYR A 249 22.43 29.13 -10.43
N PHE A 250 21.63 28.75 -9.45
CA PHE A 250 20.61 27.72 -9.53
C PHE A 250 19.22 28.30 -9.25
N THR A 251 18.21 27.77 -9.92
CA THR A 251 16.79 27.97 -9.60
C THR A 251 16.08 26.63 -9.44
N SER A 252 15.08 26.56 -8.57
CA SER A 252 14.15 25.42 -8.49
C SER A 252 12.83 25.71 -9.21
N ASP A 253 12.67 26.90 -9.80
CA ASP A 253 11.48 27.30 -10.55
C ASP A 253 11.69 27.04 -12.05
N PRO A 254 10.99 26.07 -12.66
CA PRO A 254 11.06 25.84 -14.10
C PRO A 254 10.69 27.07 -14.94
N ALA A 255 9.84 27.98 -14.43
CA ALA A 255 9.46 29.20 -15.16
C ALA A 255 10.62 30.21 -15.25
N GLU A 256 11.47 30.31 -14.22
CA GLU A 256 12.68 31.14 -14.27
C GLU A 256 13.69 30.58 -15.29
N LEU A 257 13.85 29.25 -15.33
CA LEU A 257 14.68 28.57 -16.33
C LEU A 257 14.13 28.81 -17.75
N GLU A 258 12.82 28.64 -17.96
CA GLU A 258 12.17 28.87 -19.26
C GLU A 258 12.39 30.29 -19.77
N LYS A 259 12.24 31.29 -18.89
CA LYS A 259 12.53 32.69 -19.22
C LYS A 259 13.99 32.91 -19.61
N ALA A 260 14.93 32.29 -18.89
CA ALA A 260 16.36 32.39 -19.19
C ALA A 260 16.71 31.76 -20.55
N LEU A 261 16.15 30.59 -20.85
CA LEU A 261 16.32 29.89 -22.13
C LEU A 261 15.78 30.69 -23.32
N ALA A 262 14.62 31.34 -23.16
CA ALA A 262 14.07 32.24 -24.16
C ALA A 262 14.96 33.47 -24.41
N GLY A 263 15.78 33.86 -23.42
CA GLY A 263 16.70 34.99 -23.52
C GLY A 263 18.01 34.70 -24.26
N ILE A 264 18.31 33.45 -24.62
CA ILE A 264 19.55 33.09 -25.33
C ILE A 264 19.58 33.79 -26.70
N LYS A 265 20.65 34.52 -26.99
CA LYS A 265 20.90 35.14 -28.30
C LYS A 265 22.00 34.39 -29.03
N LEU A 266 21.85 34.22 -30.35
CA LEU A 266 22.88 33.61 -31.17
C LEU A 266 24.10 34.54 -31.30
N ALA A 267 25.28 33.95 -31.23
CA ALA A 267 26.59 34.53 -31.50
C ALA A 267 27.06 34.17 -32.93
N HIS A 268 28.26 34.60 -33.32
CA HIS A 268 28.81 34.22 -34.62
C HIS A 268 29.37 32.79 -34.66
N GLY A 269 30.09 32.34 -33.63
CA GLY A 269 30.73 31.00 -33.60
C GLY A 269 32.04 30.90 -34.38
N GLY A 270 32.25 31.71 -35.41
CA GLY A 270 33.53 31.71 -36.13
C GLY A 270 33.75 30.42 -36.93
N ASP A 271 34.82 29.69 -36.65
CA ASP A 271 35.11 28.39 -37.27
C ASP A 271 34.41 27.22 -36.55
N PHE A 272 34.37 26.05 -37.18
CA PHE A 272 33.48 24.96 -36.78
C PHE A 272 33.64 24.45 -35.32
N PRO A 273 34.84 24.32 -34.72
CA PRO A 273 34.97 23.93 -33.31
C PRO A 273 34.72 25.09 -32.35
N GLU A 274 33.91 24.85 -31.31
CA GLU A 274 33.42 25.87 -30.37
C GLU A 274 34.03 25.73 -28.96
N THR A 275 33.99 26.80 -28.17
CA THR A 275 34.71 26.88 -26.87
C THR A 275 33.86 26.49 -25.66
N SER A 276 33.44 25.23 -25.59
CA SER A 276 32.68 24.73 -24.44
C SER A 276 33.52 24.55 -23.16
N THR A 277 34.84 24.34 -23.28
CA THR A 277 35.73 24.05 -22.14
C THR A 277 35.88 25.20 -21.13
N PRO A 278 35.96 26.50 -21.53
CA PRO A 278 35.82 27.62 -20.60
C PRO A 278 34.52 27.58 -19.80
N ALA A 279 33.37 27.40 -20.45
CA ALA A 279 32.06 27.38 -19.78
C ALA A 279 31.97 26.24 -18.77
N LEU A 280 32.35 25.03 -19.18
CA LEU A 280 32.39 23.85 -18.33
C LEU A 280 33.34 24.01 -17.13
N THR A 281 34.47 24.68 -17.31
CA THR A 281 35.40 24.96 -16.21
C THR A 281 34.84 26.02 -15.25
N GLN A 282 34.23 27.08 -15.78
CA GLN A 282 33.68 28.17 -14.97
C GLN A 282 32.47 27.73 -14.14
N ILE A 283 31.59 26.86 -14.65
CA ILE A 283 30.45 26.37 -13.85
C ILE A 283 30.94 25.56 -12.64
N VAL A 284 32.06 24.84 -12.74
CA VAL A 284 32.61 24.06 -11.62
C VAL A 284 33.06 24.98 -10.49
N SER A 285 33.72 26.09 -10.81
CA SER A 285 34.28 27.03 -9.83
C SER A 285 33.29 28.08 -9.32
N THR A 286 32.28 28.42 -10.11
CA THR A 286 31.40 29.58 -9.84
C THR A 286 30.05 29.19 -9.27
N TYR A 287 29.47 28.07 -9.71
CA TYR A 287 28.11 27.70 -9.31
C TYR A 287 28.10 27.14 -7.89
N ASP A 288 27.04 27.43 -7.15
CA ASP A 288 26.78 26.96 -5.79
C ASP A 288 26.22 25.52 -5.76
N TRP A 289 27.00 24.59 -6.32
CA TRP A 289 26.70 23.16 -6.32
C TRP A 289 26.47 22.64 -4.90
N SER A 290 25.50 21.76 -4.74
CA SER A 290 25.13 21.14 -3.48
C SER A 290 26.31 20.39 -2.89
N LYS A 291 26.51 20.57 -1.58
CA LYS A 291 27.57 19.87 -0.83
C LYS A 291 27.09 18.52 -0.27
N SER A 292 25.80 18.22 -0.41
CA SER A 292 25.23 16.95 0.05
C SER A 292 25.74 15.79 -0.79
N PRO A 293 26.28 14.71 -0.20
CA PRO A 293 26.69 13.53 -0.95
C PRO A 293 25.51 12.76 -1.56
N LYS A 294 24.27 13.04 -1.12
CA LYS A 294 23.05 12.47 -1.68
C LYS A 294 22.57 13.22 -2.93
N ASN A 295 23.04 14.45 -3.14
CA ASN A 295 22.65 15.24 -4.30
C ASN A 295 23.45 14.81 -5.52
N LYS A 296 22.76 14.39 -6.58
CA LYS A 296 23.41 14.06 -7.85
C LYS A 296 23.71 15.36 -8.61
N LYS A 297 24.83 15.40 -9.33
CA LYS A 297 25.25 16.59 -10.08
C LYS A 297 25.44 16.23 -11.53
N PHE A 298 24.82 16.99 -12.41
CA PHE A 298 24.89 16.77 -13.84
C PHE A 298 25.22 18.06 -14.56
N VAL A 299 26.03 17.92 -15.60
CA VAL A 299 26.10 18.90 -16.68
C VAL A 299 25.49 18.28 -17.92
N VAL A 300 24.66 19.05 -18.62
CA VAL A 300 24.09 18.70 -19.92
C VAL A 300 24.70 19.66 -20.94
N LEU A 301 25.68 19.19 -21.70
CA LEU A 301 26.30 19.94 -22.79
C LEU A 301 25.46 19.77 -24.06
N LEU A 302 25.05 20.87 -24.70
CA LEU A 302 24.24 20.88 -25.92
C LEU A 302 24.95 21.70 -27.00
N THR A 303 25.40 21.05 -28.07
CA THR A 303 26.17 21.67 -29.16
C THR A 303 26.06 20.86 -30.44
N ASP A 304 26.20 21.49 -31.60
CA ASP A 304 26.31 20.79 -32.89
C ASP A 304 27.77 20.70 -33.39
N ALA A 305 28.72 21.18 -32.59
CA ALA A 305 30.14 21.34 -32.93
C ALA A 305 31.09 20.58 -31.97
N PRO A 306 32.30 20.20 -32.41
CA PRO A 306 33.32 19.63 -31.53
C PRO A 306 33.92 20.68 -30.59
N MET A 307 34.53 20.23 -29.50
CA MET A 307 35.28 21.13 -28.61
C MET A 307 36.52 21.70 -29.31
N LYS A 308 36.70 23.02 -29.23
CA LYS A 308 37.92 23.71 -29.68
C LYS A 308 39.09 23.40 -28.74
N GLU A 309 40.27 23.20 -29.31
CA GLU A 309 41.53 23.12 -28.59
C GLU A 309 42.41 24.31 -28.99
N ASP A 310 42.79 25.12 -28.00
CA ASP A 310 43.66 26.29 -28.18
C ASP A 310 44.50 26.52 -26.91
N PRO A 311 45.77 26.96 -27.01
CA PRO A 311 46.62 27.19 -25.83
C PRO A 311 46.08 28.22 -24.82
N SER A 312 45.15 29.08 -25.25
CA SER A 312 44.56 30.13 -24.40
C SER A 312 43.31 29.71 -23.63
N ILE A 313 42.82 28.48 -23.81
CA ILE A 313 41.63 27.94 -23.12
C ILE A 313 41.94 26.62 -22.41
N PRO A 314 41.11 26.19 -21.44
CA PRO A 314 41.27 24.88 -20.82
C PRO A 314 41.14 23.75 -21.85
N THR A 315 42.03 22.77 -21.79
CA THR A 315 41.95 21.58 -22.65
C THR A 315 40.75 20.71 -22.28
N MET A 316 40.29 19.87 -23.21
CA MET A 316 39.24 18.88 -22.93
C MET A 316 39.64 17.96 -21.76
N ALA A 317 40.90 17.53 -21.70
CA ALA A 317 41.40 16.66 -20.64
C ALA A 317 41.36 17.33 -19.25
N ASN A 318 41.77 18.60 -19.15
CA ASN A 318 41.73 19.34 -17.89
C ASN A 318 40.29 19.60 -17.44
N THR A 319 39.42 19.95 -18.39
CA THR A 319 37.98 20.15 -18.14
C THR A 319 37.32 18.86 -17.63
N LEU A 320 37.61 17.74 -18.29
CA LEU A 320 37.14 16.41 -17.90
C LEU A 320 37.61 16.03 -16.49
N ALA A 321 38.88 16.28 -16.17
CA ALA A 321 39.44 16.03 -14.85
C ALA A 321 38.75 16.88 -13.77
N SER A 322 38.48 18.16 -14.06
CA SER A 322 37.77 19.07 -13.16
C SER A 322 36.35 18.59 -12.85
N LEU A 323 35.57 18.23 -13.87
CA LEU A 323 34.22 17.69 -13.71
C LEU A 323 34.20 16.38 -12.91
N LYS A 324 35.15 15.46 -13.19
CA LYS A 324 35.30 14.21 -12.43
C LYS A 324 35.65 14.47 -10.96
N ALA A 325 36.59 15.38 -10.68
CA ALA A 325 36.96 15.76 -9.32
C ALA A 325 35.78 16.37 -8.55
N ALA A 326 34.94 17.15 -9.23
CA ALA A 326 33.70 17.71 -8.68
C ALA A 326 32.54 16.70 -8.56
N LYS A 327 32.73 15.46 -9.04
CA LYS A 327 31.70 14.40 -9.13
C LYS A 327 30.47 14.85 -9.91
N ILE A 328 30.71 15.58 -11.01
CA ILE A 328 29.68 16.03 -11.94
C ILE A 328 29.63 15.05 -13.10
N GLU A 329 28.48 14.40 -13.26
CA GLU A 329 28.22 13.53 -14.39
C GLU A 329 27.99 14.33 -15.66
N ARG A 330 28.43 13.80 -16.80
CA ARG A 330 28.44 14.51 -18.08
C ARG A 330 27.44 13.87 -19.03
N ILE A 331 26.41 14.61 -19.40
CA ILE A 331 25.49 14.26 -20.47
C ILE A 331 25.82 15.17 -21.66
N VAL A 332 25.97 14.60 -22.84
CA VAL A 332 26.25 15.36 -24.06
C VAL A 332 25.17 15.08 -25.07
N ALA A 333 24.47 16.12 -25.52
CA ALA A 333 23.56 16.08 -26.64
C ALA A 333 24.23 16.78 -27.83
N THR A 334 24.52 16.03 -28.89
CA THR A 334 25.21 16.54 -30.07
C THR A 334 24.63 16.02 -31.38
N SER A 335 24.97 16.68 -32.48
CA SER A 335 24.60 16.27 -33.84
C SER A 335 25.28 14.97 -34.25
N THR A 336 24.65 14.26 -35.20
CA THR A 336 25.18 12.99 -35.74
C THR A 336 26.51 13.25 -36.46
N GLY A 337 27.54 12.46 -36.16
CA GLY A 337 28.89 12.60 -36.73
C GLY A 337 29.83 13.41 -35.84
N THR A 338 29.33 14.41 -35.13
CA THR A 338 30.07 15.14 -34.09
C THR A 338 30.18 14.32 -32.80
N ASP A 339 29.23 13.42 -32.55
CA ASP A 339 29.19 12.48 -31.42
C ASP A 339 30.50 11.69 -31.20
N ILE A 340 31.22 11.36 -32.26
CA ILE A 340 32.54 10.69 -32.19
C ILE A 340 33.53 11.49 -31.33
N SER A 341 33.49 12.83 -31.39
CA SER A 341 34.40 13.71 -30.63
C SER A 341 34.10 13.73 -29.12
N TYR A 342 32.89 13.30 -28.71
CA TYR A 342 32.43 13.36 -27.33
C TYR A 342 32.41 12.00 -26.62
N LYS A 343 32.76 10.91 -27.31
CA LYS A 343 32.68 9.54 -26.78
C LYS A 343 33.42 9.35 -25.45
N ASP A 344 34.62 9.90 -25.33
CA ASP A 344 35.45 9.79 -24.12
C ASP A 344 35.17 10.92 -23.10
N PHE A 345 34.44 11.95 -23.53
CA PHE A 345 34.05 13.06 -22.68
C PHE A 345 32.75 12.78 -21.92
N ALA A 346 31.73 12.22 -22.57
CA ALA A 346 30.46 11.88 -21.94
C ALA A 346 30.62 10.80 -20.87
N SER A 347 29.69 10.74 -19.90
CA SER A 347 29.54 9.58 -19.05
C SER A 347 28.98 8.39 -19.85
N GLU A 348 29.27 7.17 -19.42
CA GLU A 348 28.84 5.95 -20.10
C GLU A 348 27.31 5.93 -20.29
N GLY A 349 26.88 5.69 -21.54
CA GLY A 349 25.47 5.69 -21.91
C GLY A 349 24.80 7.08 -21.95
N ARG A 350 25.56 8.18 -21.88
CA ARG A 350 25.02 9.55 -21.79
C ARG A 350 25.36 10.46 -22.96
N LEU A 351 25.55 9.85 -24.13
CA LEU A 351 25.70 10.55 -25.39
C LEU A 351 24.36 10.47 -26.14
N MET A 352 23.80 11.62 -26.49
CA MET A 352 22.47 11.78 -27.03
C MET A 352 22.49 12.57 -28.34
N ASN A 353 21.43 12.41 -29.14
CA ASN A 353 21.27 13.16 -30.38
C ASN A 353 20.47 14.44 -30.11
N ILE A 354 21.09 15.60 -30.39
CA ILE A 354 20.48 16.92 -30.13
C ILE A 354 19.28 17.23 -31.06
N ASP A 355 19.22 16.60 -32.23
CA ASP A 355 18.19 16.82 -33.25
C ASP A 355 16.94 15.93 -33.03
N ARG A 356 16.93 15.10 -31.97
CA ARG A 356 15.81 14.21 -31.63
C ARG A 356 15.07 14.69 -30.38
N ASN A 357 14.07 13.91 -29.94
CA ASN A 357 13.33 14.19 -28.70
C ASN A 357 14.25 13.98 -27.47
N LEU A 358 15.05 15.00 -27.18
CA LEU A 358 15.98 15.01 -26.05
C LEU A 358 15.21 15.02 -24.72
N ALA A 359 14.01 15.60 -24.65
CA ALA A 359 13.21 15.59 -23.44
C ALA A 359 12.85 14.17 -23.00
N ASP A 360 12.38 13.33 -23.93
CA ASP A 360 12.06 11.93 -23.65
C ASP A 360 13.29 11.13 -23.22
N SER A 361 14.40 11.28 -23.95
CA SER A 361 15.66 10.60 -23.66
C SER A 361 16.22 11.00 -22.30
N LEU A 362 16.26 12.32 -22.01
CA LEU A 362 16.69 12.81 -20.70
C LEU A 362 15.76 12.37 -19.59
N THR A 363 14.43 12.45 -19.77
CA THR A 363 13.47 12.13 -18.71
C THR A 363 13.54 10.65 -18.33
N LYS A 364 13.47 9.75 -19.32
CA LYS A 364 13.47 8.29 -19.06
C LYS A 364 14.72 7.84 -18.31
N ASP A 365 15.87 8.36 -18.72
CA ASP A 365 17.14 7.93 -18.14
C ASP A 365 17.47 8.70 -16.86
N ALA A 366 17.18 10.01 -16.78
CA ALA A 366 17.49 10.82 -15.61
C ALA A 366 16.74 10.35 -14.36
N THR A 367 15.48 9.92 -14.48
CA THR A 367 14.77 9.38 -13.31
C THR A 367 15.50 8.15 -12.75
N THR A 368 16.08 7.30 -13.60
CA THR A 368 16.90 6.16 -13.14
C THR A 368 18.26 6.57 -12.58
N TRP A 369 18.84 7.66 -13.05
CA TRP A 369 20.14 8.15 -12.58
C TRP A 369 20.04 8.95 -11.27
N ILE A 370 18.90 9.61 -11.07
CA ILE A 370 18.63 10.47 -9.92
C ILE A 370 17.97 9.65 -8.82
N VAL A 371 16.88 8.94 -9.12
CA VAL A 371 16.12 8.17 -8.13
C VAL A 371 16.84 6.87 -7.83
N GLU A 372 17.19 6.68 -6.55
CA GLU A 372 17.78 5.42 -6.10
C GLU A 372 16.64 4.47 -5.69
N THR A 373 16.48 3.37 -6.41
CA THR A 373 15.60 2.28 -5.99
C THR A 373 16.36 1.36 -5.04
N VAL A 374 16.08 1.45 -3.74
CA VAL A 374 16.65 0.56 -2.73
C VAL A 374 15.68 -0.56 -2.44
N THR A 375 16.11 -1.80 -2.64
CA THR A 375 15.37 -2.96 -2.11
C THR A 375 15.71 -3.11 -0.62
N GLU A 376 14.85 -2.61 0.26
CA GLU A 376 14.97 -2.83 1.70
C GLU A 376 14.16 -4.08 2.09
N GLY A 377 14.81 -5.02 2.77
CA GLY A 377 14.10 -6.13 3.41
C GLY A 377 13.43 -5.65 4.69
N HIS A 378 12.10 -5.58 4.69
CA HIS A 378 11.33 -5.39 5.92
C HIS A 378 10.91 -6.75 6.43
N ASN A 379 11.20 -7.01 7.70
CA ASN A 379 10.58 -8.10 8.43
C ASN A 379 9.25 -7.58 8.96
N TYR A 380 8.18 -8.35 8.79
CA TYR A 380 6.88 -8.06 9.40
C TYR A 380 6.65 -9.01 10.57
N LYS A 381 6.24 -8.45 11.70
CA LYS A 381 5.73 -9.21 12.83
C LYS A 381 4.24 -9.44 12.58
N VAL A 382 3.87 -10.70 12.39
CA VAL A 382 2.48 -11.10 12.18
C VAL A 382 2.00 -11.77 13.46
N THR A 383 1.02 -11.16 14.11
CA THR A 383 0.36 -11.71 15.30
C THR A 383 -1.00 -12.26 14.89
N LYS A 384 -1.26 -13.54 15.14
CA LYS A 384 -2.57 -14.17 14.90
C LYS A 384 -3.21 -14.53 16.21
N ASP A 385 -4.39 -13.98 16.44
CA ASP A 385 -5.28 -14.36 17.54
C ASP A 385 -6.38 -15.27 16.99
N ASN A 386 -6.32 -16.56 17.32
CA ASN A 386 -7.31 -17.56 16.94
C ASN A 386 -8.26 -17.84 18.12
N TYR A 387 -9.50 -17.44 17.98
CA TYR A 387 -10.56 -17.61 18.95
C TYR A 387 -11.41 -18.82 18.57
N GLN A 388 -11.57 -19.76 19.50
CA GLN A 388 -12.48 -20.89 19.36
C GLN A 388 -13.63 -20.74 20.35
N PHE A 389 -14.84 -20.58 19.81
CA PHE A 389 -16.06 -20.37 20.57
C PHE A 389 -16.79 -21.69 20.76
N TYR A 390 -17.25 -21.91 21.98
CA TYR A 390 -18.12 -23.01 22.36
C TYR A 390 -19.29 -22.45 23.16
N LEU A 391 -20.50 -22.77 22.73
CA LEU A 391 -21.72 -22.42 23.44
C LEU A 391 -22.58 -23.66 23.57
N GLU A 392 -22.99 -23.99 24.80
CA GLU A 392 -23.94 -25.06 25.07
C GLU A 392 -25.11 -24.47 25.86
N ARG A 393 -26.33 -24.54 25.31
CA ARG A 393 -27.56 -24.18 26.02
C ARG A 393 -28.36 -25.44 26.33
N ARG A 394 -28.69 -25.64 27.60
CA ARG A 394 -29.61 -26.67 28.08
C ARG A 394 -30.92 -26.02 28.50
N THR A 395 -32.04 -26.45 27.93
CA THR A 395 -33.38 -25.94 28.21
C THR A 395 -34.24 -27.05 28.82
N THR A 396 -34.82 -26.81 29.98
CA THR A 396 -35.69 -27.78 30.69
C THR A 396 -37.11 -27.67 30.17
N LEU A 397 -37.60 -28.71 29.50
CA LEU A 397 -38.96 -28.79 29.00
C LEU A 397 -39.93 -29.24 30.11
N PRO A 398 -41.18 -28.76 30.12
CA PRO A 398 -42.18 -29.23 31.06
C PRO A 398 -42.51 -30.71 30.83
N ILE A 399 -42.45 -31.51 31.88
CA ILE A 399 -42.86 -32.92 31.85
C ILE A 399 -44.37 -32.98 31.60
N ALA A 400 -44.80 -33.59 30.49
CA ALA A 400 -46.21 -33.90 30.28
C ALA A 400 -46.66 -34.90 31.36
N GLN A 401 -47.53 -34.47 32.29
CA GLN A 401 -48.20 -35.38 33.21
C GLN A 401 -49.18 -36.26 32.42
N THR A 402 -48.76 -37.45 32.00
CA THR A 402 -49.70 -38.49 31.56
C THR A 402 -50.36 -39.11 32.79
N GLY A 403 -51.66 -38.91 32.91
CA GLY A 403 -52.50 -39.52 33.93
C GLY A 403 -52.47 -41.05 33.88
N SER A 404 -52.42 -41.62 35.08
CA SER A 404 -52.61 -43.03 35.49
C SER A 404 -53.29 -43.99 34.51
N ALA A 405 -52.60 -45.10 34.18
CA ALA A 405 -53.11 -46.47 34.28
C ALA A 405 -51.96 -47.49 34.14
N THR A 406 -51.72 -48.31 35.17
CA THR A 406 -50.95 -49.59 35.10
C THR A 406 -51.71 -50.64 34.28
N PRO A 407 -51.05 -51.59 33.55
CA PRO A 407 -50.56 -52.82 34.18
C PRO A 407 -49.20 -53.41 33.68
N THR A 408 -48.44 -53.90 34.68
CA THR A 408 -47.66 -55.16 34.83
C THR A 408 -46.56 -55.65 33.86
N THR A 409 -45.43 -56.04 34.50
CA THR A 409 -44.48 -57.16 34.20
C THR A 409 -43.45 -56.90 33.08
N THR A 410 -42.13 -57.08 33.20
CA THR A 410 -41.25 -57.89 34.08
C THR A 410 -39.89 -57.20 34.23
N VAL A 411 -39.26 -57.38 35.40
CA VAL A 411 -37.85 -57.05 35.69
C VAL A 411 -36.97 -58.26 35.32
N PRO A 412 -35.70 -58.07 34.90
CA PRO A 412 -34.60 -58.49 35.78
C PRO A 412 -33.53 -57.39 35.93
N VAL A 413 -33.37 -56.88 37.16
CA VAL A 413 -32.24 -57.02 38.09
C VAL A 413 -30.89 -56.49 37.58
N ALA A 414 -30.63 -55.25 38.03
CA ALA A 414 -29.41 -54.66 38.60
C ALA A 414 -28.01 -55.04 38.07
N THR A 415 -27.24 -54.00 37.74
CA THR A 415 -25.91 -53.86 38.37
C THR A 415 -25.60 -52.38 38.57
N ALA A 416 -25.33 -52.01 39.83
CA ALA A 416 -24.86 -50.70 40.22
C ALA A 416 -23.46 -50.43 39.63
N TYR A 417 -23.26 -49.28 38.98
CA TYR A 417 -21.93 -48.73 38.76
C TYR A 417 -21.87 -47.28 39.20
N LYS A 418 -20.82 -47.00 39.97
CA LYS A 418 -20.50 -45.74 40.63
C LYS A 418 -20.28 -44.61 39.61
N LYS A 419 -20.63 -43.41 40.05
CA LYS A 419 -20.27 -42.10 39.50
C LYS A 419 -18.80 -42.05 39.04
N GLU A 420 -18.58 -41.81 37.75
CA GLU A 420 -17.28 -41.40 37.21
C GLU A 420 -17.42 -40.02 36.57
N VAL A 421 -16.51 -39.12 36.93
CA VAL A 421 -16.42 -37.75 36.41
C VAL A 421 -15.88 -37.85 34.98
N ALA A 422 -16.69 -37.48 33.99
CA ALA A 422 -16.27 -37.51 32.60
C ALA A 422 -15.23 -36.39 32.35
N LYS A 423 -13.97 -36.81 32.18
CA LYS A 423 -12.87 -35.99 31.66
C LYS A 423 -13.04 -35.87 30.14
N LEU A 424 -12.89 -34.66 29.59
CA LEU A 424 -12.90 -34.45 28.13
C LEU A 424 -11.77 -35.27 27.46
N PRO A 425 -11.97 -35.75 26.22
CA PRO A 425 -10.94 -36.50 25.50
C PRO A 425 -9.74 -35.61 25.13
N ASP A 426 -8.54 -36.10 25.41
CA ASP A 426 -7.28 -35.55 24.90
C ASP A 426 -7.19 -35.75 23.38
N THR A 427 -6.96 -34.67 22.63
CA THR A 427 -6.80 -34.71 21.18
C THR A 427 -5.37 -35.04 20.79
N GLY A 428 -5.17 -36.20 20.16
CA GLY A 428 -3.93 -36.54 19.49
C GLY A 428 -4.09 -37.77 18.61
N SER A 429 -4.58 -37.61 17.37
CA SER A 429 -4.07 -38.34 16.20
C SER A 429 -4.76 -37.84 14.93
N ASN A 430 -3.94 -37.57 13.93
CA ASN A 430 -4.35 -37.24 12.57
C ASN A 430 -4.78 -38.55 11.89
N ASP A 431 -5.94 -38.55 11.23
CA ASP A 431 -6.13 -39.39 10.05
C ASP A 431 -7.20 -38.83 9.12
N THR A 432 -6.78 -38.66 7.87
CA THR A 432 -7.53 -38.28 6.69
C THR A 432 -8.46 -39.41 6.24
N ALA A 433 -9.76 -39.16 6.08
CA ALA A 433 -10.60 -39.91 5.15
C ALA A 433 -11.86 -39.13 4.74
N ASN A 434 -12.08 -39.09 3.43
CA ASN A 434 -13.21 -38.49 2.73
C ASN A 434 -14.56 -39.06 3.19
N TYR A 435 -15.54 -38.18 3.42
CA TYR A 435 -16.95 -38.47 3.16
C TYR A 435 -17.61 -37.24 2.55
N GLY A 436 -18.25 -37.45 1.40
CA GLY A 436 -18.93 -36.42 0.64
C GLY A 436 -20.45 -36.43 0.81
N ILE A 437 -20.96 -35.26 0.40
CA ILE A 437 -22.23 -34.97 -0.29
C ILE A 437 -23.52 -34.81 0.56
N VAL A 438 -24.13 -33.63 0.28
CA VAL A 438 -25.55 -33.21 0.34
C VAL A 438 -26.03 -32.54 1.62
N GLY A 439 -26.23 -31.22 1.53
CA GLY A 439 -26.94 -30.43 2.55
C GLY A 439 -27.15 -28.96 2.19
N LEU A 440 -27.88 -28.71 1.09
CA LEU A 440 -28.62 -27.48 0.72
C LEU A 440 -27.97 -26.11 1.00
N GLY A 441 -27.42 -25.50 -0.05
CA GLY A 441 -27.22 -24.06 -0.13
C GLY A 441 -28.53 -23.32 -0.44
N LEU A 442 -28.76 -22.19 0.22
CA LEU A 442 -29.67 -21.14 -0.21
C LEU A 442 -29.36 -19.80 0.50
N LEU A 443 -29.34 -18.74 -0.31
CA LEU A 443 -29.24 -17.30 -0.03
C LEU A 443 -27.86 -16.66 0.22
N MET A 444 -27.16 -16.44 -0.89
CA MET A 444 -26.46 -15.18 -1.16
C MET A 444 -27.21 -14.46 -2.30
N ALA A 445 -27.96 -13.41 -1.98
CA ALA A 445 -28.45 -12.45 -2.98
C ALA A 445 -28.83 -11.14 -2.28
N GLY A 446 -28.04 -10.09 -2.46
CA GLY A 446 -28.41 -8.75 -2.03
C GLY A 446 -27.27 -7.81 -1.65
N LEU A 447 -26.19 -7.72 -2.44
CA LEU A 447 -25.32 -6.54 -2.40
C LEU A 447 -25.04 -6.08 -3.84
N GLY A 448 -25.39 -4.83 -4.09
CA GLY A 448 -25.37 -4.18 -5.40
C GLY A 448 -23.95 -4.02 -5.94
N LEU A 449 -23.76 -4.56 -7.14
CA LEU A 449 -22.68 -4.16 -8.04
C LEU A 449 -23.19 -2.94 -8.85
N THR A 450 -22.77 -1.74 -8.48
CA THR A 450 -22.84 -0.58 -9.39
C THR A 450 -21.62 -0.62 -10.31
N VAL A 451 -21.81 -1.14 -11.51
CA VAL A 451 -20.87 -0.95 -12.64
C VAL A 451 -21.28 0.35 -13.33
N SER A 452 -20.46 1.39 -13.20
CA SER A 452 -20.57 2.60 -14.03
C SER A 452 -20.23 2.25 -15.49
N ASN A 453 -21.24 2.23 -16.35
CA ASN A 453 -21.04 2.29 -17.80
C ASN A 453 -21.36 3.70 -18.30
N ARG A 454 -20.30 4.42 -18.72
CA ARG A 454 -20.38 5.60 -19.57
C ARG A 454 -21.18 5.25 -20.83
N LYS A 455 -22.26 5.98 -21.09
CA LYS A 455 -22.86 6.07 -22.42
C LYS A 455 -22.38 7.36 -23.09
N SER A 456 -21.87 7.21 -24.30
CA SER A 456 -21.74 8.28 -25.27
C SER A 456 -23.12 8.86 -25.60
N LYS A 457 -23.15 10.15 -25.89
CA LYS A 457 -24.14 10.76 -26.77
C LYS A 457 -23.44 11.76 -27.65
N GLU A 458 -23.44 11.45 -28.94
CA GLU A 458 -23.52 12.44 -30.01
C GLU A 458 -24.75 13.31 -29.76
N GLN A 459 -24.54 14.62 -29.68
CA GLN A 459 -25.08 15.63 -30.60
C GLN A 459 -24.41 16.97 -30.31
#